data_AF-A0AAX1UBD6-F1
#
_entry.id   AF-A0AAX1UBD6-F1
#
_cell.length_a   1.000
_cell.length_b   1.000
_cell.length_c   1.000
_cell.angle_alpha   90.00
_cell.angle_beta   90.00
_cell.angle_gamma   90.00
#
_symmetry.space_group_name_H-M   'P 1'
#
loop_
_entity.id
_entity.type
_entity.pdbx_description
1 polymer ?
#
loop_
_entity_poly.entity_id
_entity_poly.type
_entity_poly.pdbx_seq_one_letter_code
_entity_poly.pdbx_strand_id
1 'polypeptide(L)'
;MKLERKDTGDRYMNEEDKIIHVKMFSYFEMEIDGKTLSDETLHSNMLVKLIVYILCNRKAIISANDLCDVLWREDESDNPIGALKNLLYRLRTILKKTFGYNDFIKTLRGAYAWNNDVKVIIDAEEFESKYNEAKLLDDVNKKN
;
A
#
# COMPACT_ATOMS: atom_id res chain seq x y z
N MET A 1 40.37 -17.04 4.63
CA MET A 1 41.08 -15.75 4.58
C MET A 1 40.15 -14.70 5.17
N LYS A 2 40.42 -14.26 6.40
CA LYS A 2 39.67 -13.16 7.04
C LYS A 2 40.10 -11.88 6.33
N LEU A 3 39.15 -11.08 5.87
CA LEU A 3 39.38 -9.71 5.46
C LEU A 3 38.57 -8.81 6.38
N GLU A 4 39.31 -7.89 6.99
CA GLU A 4 38.92 -7.00 8.07
C GLU A 4 37.90 -5.96 7.63
N ARG A 5 37.06 -5.57 8.58
CA ARG A 5 36.13 -4.46 8.47
C ARG A 5 36.91 -3.15 8.39
N LYS A 6 36.68 -2.36 7.34
CA LYS A 6 36.89 -0.91 7.40
C LYS A 6 35.55 -0.27 7.74
N ASP A 7 35.54 0.35 8.92
CA ASP A 7 34.47 1.20 9.41
C ASP A 7 34.57 2.55 8.67
N THR A 8 33.64 2.78 7.74
CA THR A 8 33.37 4.10 7.17
C THR A 8 31.87 4.33 7.32
N GLY A 9 31.53 5.21 8.26
CA GLY A 9 30.19 5.49 8.74
C GLY A 9 29.30 6.24 7.76
N ASP A 10 29.02 5.63 6.62
CA ASP A 10 27.84 5.89 5.80
C ASP A 10 27.25 4.53 5.42
N ARG A 11 26.26 4.07 6.19
CA ARG A 11 25.44 2.93 5.78
C ARG A 11 24.61 3.38 4.58
N TYR A 12 25.09 3.10 3.38
CA TYR A 12 24.22 3.03 2.22
C TYR A 12 23.13 2.00 2.53
N MET A 13 21.92 2.47 2.88
CA MET A 13 20.76 1.61 2.94
C MET A 13 20.55 1.06 1.53
N ASN A 14 20.60 -0.26 1.38
CA ASN A 14 20.30 -0.92 0.12
C ASN A 14 18.87 -0.53 -0.32
N GLU A 15 18.63 -0.40 -1.63
CA GLU A 15 17.29 -0.12 -2.17
C GLU A 15 16.23 -1.15 -1.68
N GLU A 16 16.66 -2.33 -1.22
CA GLU A 16 15.87 -3.42 -0.65
C GLU A 16 15.34 -3.18 0.79
N ASP A 17 15.73 -2.09 1.44
CA ASP A 17 15.33 -1.78 2.82
C ASP A 17 14.41 -0.57 2.97
N LYS A 18 13.95 0.02 1.86
CA LYS A 18 13.05 1.16 1.92
C LYS A 18 11.65 0.72 2.35
N ILE A 19 11.15 1.36 3.40
CA ILE A 19 9.81 1.09 3.95
C ILE A 19 8.90 2.25 3.56
N ILE A 20 7.73 1.92 3.01
CA ILE A 20 6.69 2.91 2.77
C ILE A 20 5.88 3.06 4.06
N HIS A 21 5.78 4.29 4.56
CA HIS A 21 4.87 4.63 5.64
C HIS A 21 3.56 5.13 5.04
N VAL A 22 2.44 4.53 5.45
CA VAL A 22 1.11 4.89 4.96
C VAL A 22 0.25 5.41 6.10
N LYS A 23 -0.30 6.60 5.90
CA LYS A 23 -1.33 7.18 6.76
C LYS A 23 -2.69 6.97 6.09
N MET A 24 -3.62 6.39 6.84
CA MET A 24 -5.01 6.18 6.43
C MET A 24 -5.96 7.04 7.26
N PHE A 25 -5.56 7.47 8.45
CA PHE A 25 -6.38 8.30 9.32
C PHE A 25 -6.30 9.78 8.95
N SER A 26 -7.45 10.47 8.98
CA SER A 26 -7.65 11.86 8.53
C SER A 26 -7.50 12.05 7.02
N TYR A 27 -6.32 11.81 6.48
CA TYR A 27 -6.02 11.93 5.05
C TYR A 27 -5.14 10.77 4.60
N PHE A 28 -5.19 10.48 3.30
CA PHE A 28 -4.35 9.44 2.71
C PHE A 28 -2.98 10.00 2.35
N GLU A 29 -1.92 9.34 2.82
CA GLU A 29 -0.54 9.69 2.48
C GLU A 29 0.34 8.45 2.44
N MET A 30 1.23 8.37 1.45
CA MET A 30 2.33 7.40 1.37
C MET A 30 3.65 8.16 1.35
N GLU A 31 4.58 7.80 2.22
CA GLU A 31 5.91 8.41 2.33
C GLU A 31 7.03 7.36 2.22
N ILE A 32 8.08 7.69 1.47
CA ILE A 32 9.32 6.92 1.37
C ILE A 32 10.49 7.88 1.11
N ASP A 33 11.51 7.86 1.95
CA ASP A 33 12.71 8.71 1.87
C ASP A 33 12.39 10.21 1.65
N GLY A 34 11.37 10.74 2.36
CA GLY A 34 10.94 12.14 2.24
C GLY A 34 10.20 12.48 0.94
N LYS A 35 9.90 11.49 0.07
CA LYS A 35 8.99 11.66 -1.07
C LYS A 35 7.60 11.25 -0.65
N THR A 36 6.61 12.07 -0.99
CA THR A 36 5.24 11.91 -0.55
C THR A 36 4.27 11.78 -1.72
N LEU A 37 3.30 10.89 -1.58
CA LEU A 37 2.11 10.80 -2.42
C LEU A 37 0.89 10.93 -1.52
N SER A 38 0.11 11.99 -1.70
CA SER A 38 -1.12 12.26 -0.96
C SER A 38 -2.36 12.19 -1.86
N ASP A 39 -3.54 12.26 -1.24
CA ASP A 39 -4.80 12.55 -1.93
C ASP A 39 -4.73 13.83 -2.79
N GLU A 40 -4.08 14.88 -2.30
CA GLU A 40 -3.79 16.09 -3.08
C GLU A 40 -2.95 15.76 -4.32
N THR A 41 -1.93 14.91 -4.20
CA THR A 41 -1.09 14.50 -5.34
C THR A 41 -1.87 13.72 -6.40
N LEU A 42 -2.83 12.90 -5.96
CA LEU A 42 -3.62 12.04 -6.83
C LEU A 42 -4.71 12.79 -7.60
N HIS A 43 -5.22 13.91 -7.05
CA HIS A 43 -6.29 14.74 -7.63
C HIS A 43 -7.52 13.93 -8.12
N SER A 44 -7.81 12.77 -7.51
CA SER A 44 -8.88 11.88 -7.95
C SER A 44 -9.30 10.93 -6.84
N ASN A 45 -10.55 11.08 -6.40
CA ASN A 45 -11.16 10.19 -5.40
C ASN A 45 -11.13 8.72 -5.84
N MET A 46 -11.25 8.45 -7.15
CA MET A 46 -11.16 7.08 -7.68
C MET A 46 -9.76 6.49 -7.54
N LEU A 47 -8.71 7.28 -7.77
CA LEU A 47 -7.33 6.81 -7.56
C LEU A 47 -7.05 6.56 -6.08
N VAL A 48 -7.49 7.47 -5.20
CA VAL A 48 -7.38 7.32 -3.74
C VAL A 48 -8.10 6.04 -3.29
N LYS A 49 -9.37 5.87 -3.69
CA LYS A 49 -10.17 4.68 -3.36
C LYS A 49 -9.51 3.39 -3.84
N LEU A 50 -8.97 3.37 -5.07
CA LEU A 50 -8.26 2.22 -5.62
C LEU A 50 -7.02 1.86 -4.79
N ILE A 51 -6.13 2.81 -4.51
CA ILE A 51 -4.90 2.50 -3.77
C ILE A 51 -5.18 2.12 -2.31
N VAL A 52 -6.10 2.83 -1.64
CA VAL A 52 -6.51 2.51 -0.26
C VAL A 52 -7.08 1.11 -0.20
N TYR A 53 -8.00 0.75 -1.10
CA TYR A 53 -8.59 -0.58 -1.10
C TYR A 53 -7.57 -1.69 -1.38
N ILE A 54 -6.63 -1.47 -2.30
CA ILE A 54 -5.53 -2.41 -2.55
C ILE A 54 -4.64 -2.57 -1.30
N LEU A 55 -4.34 -1.48 -0.60
CA LEU A 55 -3.48 -1.51 0.60
C LEU A 55 -4.18 -2.21 1.78
N CYS A 56 -5.47 -1.93 2.02
CA CYS A 56 -6.28 -2.64 3.02
C CYS A 56 -6.33 -4.15 2.75
N ASN A 57 -6.26 -4.55 1.47
CA ASN A 57 -6.28 -5.95 1.05
C ASN A 57 -4.91 -6.45 0.56
N ARG A 58 -3.79 -5.82 0.96
CA ARG A 58 -2.47 -6.07 0.36
C ARG A 58 -1.97 -7.52 0.47
N LYS A 59 -2.49 -8.26 1.46
CA LYS A 59 -2.15 -9.68 1.69
C LYS A 59 -2.97 -10.65 0.84
N ALA A 60 -3.91 -10.14 0.03
CA ALA A 60 -4.81 -10.93 -0.79
C ALA A 60 -4.62 -10.65 -2.29
N ILE A 61 -5.12 -11.57 -3.11
CA ILE A 61 -5.34 -11.37 -4.53
C ILE A 61 -6.78 -10.88 -4.70
N ILE A 62 -6.96 -9.74 -5.35
CA ILE A 62 -8.26 -9.08 -5.53
C ILE A 62 -8.69 -9.26 -6.99
N SER A 63 -9.89 -9.78 -7.23
CA SER A 63 -10.35 -9.93 -8.62
C SER A 63 -10.62 -8.57 -9.27
N ALA A 64 -10.55 -8.52 -10.59
CA ALA A 64 -10.90 -7.30 -11.33
C ALA A 64 -12.37 -6.91 -11.11
N ASN A 65 -13.26 -7.90 -10.93
CA ASN A 65 -14.68 -7.65 -10.64
C ASN A 65 -14.86 -7.05 -9.23
N ASP A 66 -14.21 -7.61 -8.21
CA ASP A 66 -14.32 -7.05 -6.84
C ASP A 66 -13.82 -5.61 -6.79
N LEU A 67 -12.74 -5.29 -7.52
CA LEU A 67 -12.28 -3.90 -7.64
C LEU A 67 -13.32 -3.03 -8.35
N CYS A 68 -13.96 -3.52 -9.40
CA CYS A 68 -15.01 -2.77 -10.09
C CYS A 68 -16.19 -2.48 -9.16
N ASP A 69 -16.69 -3.50 -8.45
CA ASP A 69 -17.86 -3.40 -7.56
C ASP A 69 -17.60 -2.47 -6.38
N VAL A 70 -16.35 -2.44 -5.89
CA VAL A 70 -15.95 -1.50 -4.85
C VAL A 70 -15.88 -0.09 -5.41
N LEU A 71 -15.28 0.08 -6.60
CA LEU A 71 -14.97 1.39 -7.16
C LEU A 71 -16.21 2.12 -7.66
N TRP A 72 -17.06 1.45 -8.41
CA TRP A 72 -18.25 2.01 -9.06
C TRP A 72 -19.52 1.39 -8.47
N ARG A 73 -20.56 2.19 -8.29
CA ARG A 73 -21.92 1.69 -8.06
C ARG A 73 -22.51 1.17 -9.36
N GLU A 74 -23.59 0.39 -9.26
CA GLU A 74 -24.39 0.00 -10.43
C GLU A 74 -24.71 1.26 -11.28
N ASP A 75 -24.55 1.14 -12.60
CA ASP A 75 -24.75 2.19 -13.62
C ASP A 75 -23.74 3.36 -13.68
N GLU A 76 -22.69 3.39 -12.86
CA GLU A 76 -21.65 4.44 -12.94
C GLU A 76 -20.64 4.23 -14.08
N SER A 77 -20.63 3.05 -14.74
CA SER A 77 -19.75 2.76 -15.88
C SER A 77 -20.32 1.70 -16.81
N ASP A 78 -20.42 2.01 -18.10
CA ASP A 78 -20.78 1.03 -19.15
C ASP A 78 -19.68 -0.02 -19.41
N ASN A 79 -18.43 0.27 -19.01
CA ASN A 79 -17.28 -0.62 -19.16
C ASN A 79 -16.31 -0.48 -17.97
N PRO A 80 -16.69 -0.99 -16.78
CA PRO A 80 -15.92 -0.80 -15.55
C PRO A 80 -14.55 -1.47 -15.63
N ILE A 81 -14.42 -2.60 -16.34
CA ILE A 81 -13.13 -3.29 -16.55
C ILE A 81 -12.16 -2.43 -17.38
N GLY A 82 -12.65 -1.77 -18.43
CA GLY A 82 -11.85 -0.83 -19.23
C GLY A 82 -11.42 0.37 -18.39
N ALA A 83 -12.35 0.95 -17.62
CA ALA A 83 -12.08 2.04 -16.71
C ALA A 83 -11.04 1.67 -15.64
N LEU A 84 -11.14 0.48 -15.05
CA LEU A 84 -10.19 -0.06 -14.06
C LEU A 84 -8.78 -0.17 -14.64
N LYS A 85 -8.63 -0.71 -15.85
CA LYS A 85 -7.31 -0.81 -16.52
C LYS A 85 -6.68 0.57 -16.70
N ASN A 86 -7.46 1.57 -17.11
CA ASN A 86 -7.00 2.94 -17.26
C ASN A 86 -6.63 3.57 -15.90
N LEU A 87 -7.43 3.31 -14.85
CA LEU A 87 -7.19 3.81 -13.51
C LEU A 87 -5.90 3.24 -12.90
N LEU A 88 -5.67 1.92 -13.04
CA LEU A 88 -4.45 1.25 -12.63
C LEU A 88 -3.21 1.74 -13.39
N TYR A 89 -3.33 1.98 -14.70
CA TYR A 89 -2.24 2.55 -15.50
C TYR A 89 -1.85 3.96 -14.99
N ARG A 90 -2.85 4.81 -14.73
CA ARG A 90 -2.64 6.14 -14.14
C ARG A 90 -2.00 6.06 -12.76
N LEU A 91 -2.52 5.20 -11.88
CA LEU A 91 -1.99 5.00 -10.53
C LEU A 91 -0.51 4.57 -10.57
N ARG A 92 -0.17 3.57 -11.39
CA ARG A 92 1.22 3.11 -11.56
C ARG A 92 2.14 4.21 -12.09
N THR A 93 1.66 5.02 -13.02
CA THR A 93 2.42 6.16 -13.57
C THR A 93 2.74 7.20 -12.49
N ILE A 94 1.76 7.52 -11.64
CA ILE A 94 1.96 8.48 -10.53
C ILE A 94 2.94 7.90 -9.51
N LEU A 95 2.74 6.65 -9.07
CA LEU A 95 3.63 5.96 -8.13
C LEU A 95 5.09 5.94 -8.64
N LYS A 96 5.28 5.61 -9.92
CA LYS A 96 6.60 5.64 -10.57
C LYS A 96 7.20 7.04 -10.55
N LYS A 97 6.42 8.06 -10.91
CA LYS A 97 6.89 9.44 -10.96
C LYS A 97 7.29 9.94 -9.57
N THR A 98 6.52 9.59 -8.53
CA THR A 98 6.79 10.02 -7.16
C THR A 98 7.99 9.27 -6.58
N PHE A 99 8.00 7.94 -6.64
CA PHE A 99 8.97 7.14 -5.88
C PHE A 99 10.21 6.74 -6.69
N GLY A 100 10.13 6.76 -8.02
CA GLY A 100 11.26 6.53 -8.93
C GLY A 100 11.44 5.09 -9.40
N TYR A 101 10.58 4.15 -8.97
CA TYR A 101 10.60 2.76 -9.40
C TYR A 101 9.18 2.22 -9.66
N ASN A 102 9.09 1.04 -10.25
CA ASN A 102 7.82 0.40 -10.59
C ASN A 102 7.56 -0.78 -9.64
N ASP A 103 6.51 -1.55 -9.92
CA ASP A 103 6.25 -2.84 -9.27
C ASP A 103 5.60 -2.77 -7.87
N PHE A 104 4.79 -1.75 -7.61
CA PHE A 104 3.94 -1.68 -6.41
C PHE A 104 2.69 -2.59 -6.49
N ILE A 105 2.13 -2.74 -7.69
CA ILE A 105 0.87 -3.47 -7.92
C ILE A 105 1.10 -4.50 -9.03
N LYS A 106 0.99 -5.78 -8.69
CA LYS A 106 1.11 -6.91 -9.62
C LYS A 106 -0.19 -7.11 -10.39
N THR A 107 -0.09 -7.38 -11.69
CA THR A 107 -1.23 -7.83 -12.52
C THR A 107 -1.18 -9.34 -12.63
N LEU A 108 -2.29 -10.00 -12.32
CA LEU A 108 -2.49 -11.44 -12.43
C LEU A 108 -3.60 -11.72 -13.45
N ARG A 109 -3.88 -13.00 -13.72
CA ARG A 109 -4.96 -13.39 -14.65
C ARG A 109 -6.32 -13.00 -14.09
N GLY A 110 -6.85 -11.86 -14.55
CA GLY A 110 -8.15 -11.33 -14.14
C GLY A 110 -8.17 -10.74 -12.72
N ALA A 111 -7.01 -10.44 -12.15
CA ALA A 111 -6.88 -10.01 -10.77
C ALA A 111 -5.65 -9.11 -10.57
N TYR A 112 -5.58 -8.48 -9.40
CA TYR A 112 -4.50 -7.58 -9.00
C TYR A 112 -4.12 -7.84 -7.54
N ALA A 113 -2.88 -7.55 -7.20
CA ALA A 113 -2.39 -7.66 -5.82
C ALA A 113 -1.37 -6.57 -5.56
N TRP A 114 -1.26 -6.14 -4.30
CA TRP A 114 -0.09 -5.39 -3.85
C TRP A 114 1.16 -6.28 -3.98
N ASN A 115 2.29 -5.68 -4.35
CA ASN A 115 3.56 -6.37 -4.31
C ASN A 115 4.10 -6.39 -2.86
N ASN A 116 3.94 -7.52 -2.18
CA ASN A 116 4.45 -7.68 -0.80
C ASN A 116 5.98 -7.76 -0.68
N ASP A 117 6.73 -7.75 -1.80
CA ASP A 117 8.18 -7.53 -1.78
C ASP A 117 8.50 -6.06 -1.39
N VAL A 118 7.53 -5.14 -1.57
CA VAL A 118 7.58 -3.76 -1.09
C VAL A 118 7.10 -3.71 0.37
N LYS A 119 8.04 -3.40 1.28
CA LYS A 119 7.77 -3.25 2.72
C LYS A 119 6.89 -2.03 2.96
N VAL A 120 5.84 -2.21 3.75
CA VAL A 120 4.87 -1.15 4.08
C VAL A 120 4.48 -1.23 5.56
N ILE A 121 4.42 -0.06 6.21
CA ILE A 121 3.84 0.14 7.53
C ILE A 121 2.60 1.01 7.34
N ILE A 122 1.46 0.56 7.86
CA ILE A 122 0.17 1.24 7.72
C ILE A 122 -0.34 1.56 9.13
N ASP A 123 -0.60 2.84 9.41
CA ASP A 123 -1.07 3.32 10.71
C ASP A 123 -2.33 2.58 11.22
N ALA A 124 -3.26 2.26 10.34
CA ALA A 124 -4.47 1.52 10.65
C ALA A 124 -4.17 0.08 11.12
N GLU A 125 -3.14 -0.56 10.57
CA GLU A 125 -2.73 -1.90 10.99
C GLU A 125 -1.93 -1.87 12.29
N GLU A 126 -1.11 -0.84 12.50
CA GLU A 126 -0.45 -0.64 13.78
C GLU A 126 -1.47 -0.41 14.90
N PHE A 127 -2.48 0.41 14.64
CA PHE A 127 -3.60 0.63 15.56
C PHE A 127 -4.34 -0.68 15.87
N GLU A 128 -4.71 -1.45 14.86
CA GLU A 128 -5.38 -2.75 15.04
C GLU A 128 -4.52 -3.74 15.84
N SER A 129 -3.21 -3.80 15.57
CA SER A 129 -2.27 -4.63 16.34
C SER A 129 -2.26 -4.23 17.81
N LYS A 130 -2.12 -2.93 18.11
CA LYS A 130 -2.10 -2.43 19.49
C LYS A 130 -3.41 -2.63 20.23
N TYR A 131 -4.54 -2.45 19.54
CA TYR A 131 -5.84 -2.76 20.10
C TYR A 131 -5.98 -4.25 20.48
N ASN A 132 -5.55 -5.15 19.59
CA ASN A 132 -5.60 -6.59 19.85
C ASN A 132 -4.63 -7.02 20.96
N GLU A 133 -3.42 -6.46 21.01
CA GLU A 133 -2.47 -6.67 22.11
C GLU A 133 -3.09 -6.29 23.47
N ALA A 134 -3.71 -5.11 23.56
CA ALA A 134 -4.36 -4.64 24.78
C ALA A 134 -5.52 -5.56 25.21
N LYS A 135 -6.37 -5.97 24.26
CA LYS A 135 -7.49 -6.88 24.52
C LYS A 135 -7.05 -8.24 25.06
N LEU A 136 -5.95 -8.80 24.51
CA LEU A 136 -5.40 -10.07 24.97
C LEU A 136 -4.88 -9.98 26.42
N LEU A 137 -4.27 -8.86 26.80
CA LEU A 137 -3.80 -8.63 28.17
C LEU A 137 -4.98 -8.58 29.16
N ASP A 138 -6.08 -7.92 28.80
CA ASP A 138 -7.29 -7.88 29.63
C ASP A 138 -7.92 -9.26 29.82
N ASP A 139 -7.95 -10.08 28.77
CA ASP A 139 -8.50 -11.44 28.83
C ASP A 139 -7.63 -12.40 29.68
N VAL A 140 -6.31 -12.20 29.70
CA VAL A 140 -5.39 -12.94 30.59
C VAL A 140 -5.59 -12.51 32.04
N ASN A 141 -5.70 -11.21 32.30
CA ASN A 141 -5.88 -10.68 33.66
C ASN A 141 -7.23 -11.05 34.28
N LYS A 142 -8.27 -11.31 33.48
CA LYS A 142 -9.58 -11.81 33.97
C LYS A 142 -9.60 -13.30 34.31
N LYS A 143 -8.61 -14.07 33.87
CA LYS A 143 -8.52 -15.53 34.08
C LYS A 143 -7.59 -15.92 35.25
N ASN A 144 -6.87 -14.96 35.82
CA ASN A 144 -6.06 -15.10 37.03
C ASN A 144 -6.79 -14.49 38.23
#